data_AF-A0A563CWQ5-F1
#
_entry.id   AF-A0A563CWQ5-F1
#
_cell.length_a   1.000
_cell.length_b   1.000
_cell.length_c   1.000
_cell.angle_alpha   90.00
_cell.angle_beta   90.00
_cell.angle_gamma   90.00
#
_symmetry.space_group_name_H-M   'P 1'
#
loop_
_entity.id
_entity.type
_entity.pdbx_description
1 polymer ?
#
loop_
_entity_poly.entity_id
_entity_poly.type
_entity_poly.pdbx_seq_one_letter_code
_entity_poly.pdbx_strand_id
1 'polypeptide(L)' 'MGFFWEDTSKEAYDNADEAVNRGNPTPEQRRLNERRAKVAGSWGEKARAAQRGKLGKYKK' A
#
# COMPACT_ATOMS: atom_id res chain seq x y z
N MET A 1 -22.52 -3.39 -15.43
CA MET A 1 -22.50 -3.64 -13.97
C MET A 1 -21.14 -4.20 -13.59
N GLY A 2 -20.39 -3.54 -12.71
CA GLY A 2 -19.11 -4.08 -12.23
C GLY A 2 -18.21 -3.04 -11.58
N PHE A 3 -18.72 -2.25 -10.62
CA PHE A 3 -18.00 -1.13 -10.00
C PHE A 3 -17.77 -1.30 -8.48
N PHE A 4 -17.73 -2.54 -7.97
CA PHE A 4 -17.70 -2.79 -6.52
C PHE A 4 -16.49 -3.60 -6.01
N TRP A 5 -15.52 -3.95 -6.87
CA TRP A 5 -14.32 -4.70 -6.46
C TRP A 5 -13.03 -3.86 -6.39
N GLU A 6 -13.02 -2.67 -6.98
CA GLU A 6 -11.84 -1.78 -7.01
C GLU A 6 -11.62 -1.04 -5.69
N ASP A 7 -12.68 -0.57 -5.02
CA ASP A 7 -12.57 0.17 -3.75
C ASP A 7 -12.00 -0.70 -2.62
N THR A 8 -12.50 -1.93 -2.47
CA THR A 8 -12.02 -2.86 -1.43
C THR A 8 -10.54 -3.17 -1.59
N SER A 9 -10.04 -3.25 -2.82
CA SER A 9 -8.61 -3.47 -3.09
C SER A 9 -7.78 -2.24 -2.77
N LYS A 10 -8.23 -1.05 -3.19
CA LYS A 10 -7.46 0.19 -3.00
C LYS A 10 -7.34 0.57 -1.52
N GLU A 11 -8.42 0.45 -0.76
CA GLU A 11 -8.38 0.60 0.70
C GLU A 11 -7.48 -0.45 1.36
N ALA A 12 -7.55 -1.72 0.94
CA ALA A 12 -6.69 -2.77 1.48
C ALA A 12 -5.20 -2.46 1.23
N TYR A 13 -4.85 -1.96 0.05
CA TYR A 13 -3.47 -1.55 -0.27
C TYR A 13 -3.03 -0.30 0.50
N ASP A 14 -3.89 0.70 0.66
CA ASP A 14 -3.55 1.91 1.43
C ASP A 14 -3.45 1.61 2.93
N ASN A 15 -4.31 0.74 3.47
CA ASN A 15 -4.24 0.24 4.84
C ASN A 15 -2.96 -0.58 5.06
N ALA A 16 -2.61 -1.44 4.10
CA ALA A 16 -1.36 -2.18 4.10
C ALA A 16 -0.13 -1.27 4.10
N ASP A 17 -0.11 -0.26 3.23
CA ASP A 17 0.97 0.72 3.19
C ASP A 17 1.09 1.47 4.52
N GLU A 18 -0.04 1.86 5.12
CA GLU A 18 -0.03 2.56 6.41
C GLU A 18 0.49 1.67 7.54
N ALA A 19 0.08 0.41 7.59
CA ALA A 19 0.55 -0.55 8.60
C ALA A 19 2.04 -0.87 8.45
N VAL A 20 2.52 -1.04 7.21
CA VAL A 20 3.95 -1.21 6.90
C VAL A 20 4.73 0.04 7.31
N ASN A 21 4.21 1.23 7.01
CA ASN A 21 4.84 2.49 7.39
C ASN A 21 4.91 2.70 8.90
N ARG A 22 3.90 2.24 9.65
CA ARG A 22 3.90 2.25 11.12
C ARG A 22 4.83 1.19 11.73
N GLY A 23 5.33 0.25 10.94
CA GLY A 23 6.25 -0.80 11.39
C GLY A 23 5.59 -2.01 12.06
N ASN A 24 4.25 -2.10 12.02
CA ASN A 24 3.51 -3.25 12.56
C ASN A 24 2.48 -3.81 11.56
N PRO A 25 2.90 -4.22 10.34
CA PRO A 25 1.99 -4.82 9.37
C PRO A 25 1.67 -6.27 9.73
N THR A 26 0.42 -6.67 9.50
CA THR A 26 0.06 -8.10 9.46
C THR A 26 0.76 -8.78 8.28
N PRO A 27 0.90 -10.13 8.28
CA PRO A 27 1.50 -10.86 7.16
C PRO A 27 0.80 -10.57 5.83
N GLU A 28 -0.52 -10.38 5.86
CA GLU A 28 -1.33 -10.07 4.68
C GLU A 28 -1.07 -8.65 4.17
N GLN A 29 -1.04 -7.66 5.07
CA GLN A 29 -0.69 -6.27 4.74
C GLN A 29 0.71 -6.18 4.14
N ARG A 30 1.69 -6.89 4.70
CA ARG A 30 3.04 -6.95 4.14
C ARG A 30 3.04 -7.52 2.72
N ARG A 31 2.29 -8.59 2.48
CA ARG A 31 2.19 -9.22 1.15
C ARG A 31 1.49 -8.32 0.12
N LEU A 32 0.48 -7.56 0.55
CA LEU A 32 -0.20 -6.56 -0.28
C LEU A 32 0.73 -5.40 -0.63
N ASN A 33 1.44 -4.84 0.35
CA ASN A 33 2.43 -3.81 0.12
C ASN A 33 3.57 -4.30 -0.81
N GLU A 34 4.08 -5.51 -0.62
CA GLU A 34 5.09 -6.10 -1.50
C GLU A 34 4.59 -6.29 -2.94
N ARG A 35 3.34 -6.73 -3.11
CA ARG A 35 2.69 -6.78 -4.42
C ARG A 35 2.62 -5.39 -5.06
N ARG A 36 2.20 -4.38 -4.30
CA ARG A 36 2.13 -3.00 -4.77
C ARG A 36 3.51 -2.42 -5.09
N ALA A 37 4.52 -2.72 -4.28
CA ALA A 37 5.90 -2.26 -4.47
C ALA A 37 6.54 -2.78 -5.78
N LYS A 38 6.06 -3.93 -6.28
CA LYS A 38 6.46 -4.51 -7.58
C LYS A 38 5.82 -3.79 -8.78
N VAL A 39 4.77 -3.01 -8.57
CA VAL A 39 4.13 -2.24 -9.64
C VAL A 39 5.02 -1.06 -10.04
N ALA A 40 5.15 -0.82 -11.35
CA ALA A 40 5.88 0.33 -11.87
C ALA A 40 5.05 1.62 -11.75
N GLY A 41 5.73 2.75 -11.54
CA GLY A 41 5.12 4.07 -11.40
C GLY A 41 4.78 4.46 -9.95
N SER A 42 4.08 5.60 -9.82
CA SER A 42 3.81 6.29 -8.55
C SER A 42 3.12 5.38 -7.51
N TRP A 43 2.27 4.45 -7.97
CA TRP A 43 1.55 3.55 -7.09
C TRP A 43 2.46 2.56 -6.35
N GLY A 44 3.50 2.04 -7.01
CA GLY A 44 4.49 1.17 -6.36
C GLY A 44 5.60 1.94 -5.64
N GLU A 45 5.91 3.16 -6.08
CA GLU A 45 6.79 4.06 -5.31
C GLU A 45 6.21 4.38 -3.94
N LYS A 46 4.89 4.60 -3.83
CA LYS A 46 4.19 4.80 -2.55
C LYS A 46 4.36 3.60 -1.62
N ALA A 47 4.20 2.38 -2.13
CA ALA A 47 4.40 1.16 -1.34
C ALA A 47 5.86 0.99 -0.88
N ARG A 48 6.85 1.26 -1.75
CA ARG A 48 8.28 1.26 -1.39
C ARG A 48 8.60 2.34 -0.37
N ALA A 49 7.92 3.49 -0.44
CA ALA A 49 8.06 4.53 0.57
C ALA A 49 7.47 4.11 1.92
N ALA A 50 6.34 3.41 1.93
CA ALA A 50 5.79 2.77 3.12
C ALA A 50 6.80 1.82 3.78
N GLN A 51 7.46 0.95 3.01
CA GLN A 51 8.51 0.07 3.52
C GLN A 51 9.68 0.82 4.17
N ARG A 52 9.93 2.06 3.73
CA ARG A 52 10.98 2.93 4.25
C ARG A 52 10.53 3.84 5.40
N GLY A 53 9.29 3.72 5.87
CA GLY A 53 8.70 4.62 6.87
C GLY A 53 8.50 6.06 6.34
N LYS A 54 8.43 6.24 5.02
CA LYS A 54 8.36 7.54 4.33
C LYS A 54 7.01 7.77 3.63
N LEU A 55 5.98 6.98 3.93
CA LEU A 55 4.64 7.13 3.34
C LEU A 55 4.06 8.52 3.57
N GLY A 56 4.40 9.17 4.69
CA GLY A 56 3.98 10.54 5.00
C GLY A 56 4.39 11.59 3.96
N LYS A 57 5.44 11.34 3.16
CA LYS A 57 5.81 12.21 2.03
C LYS A 57 4.85 12.09 0.83
N TYR A 58 4.03 11.05 0.80
CA TYR A 58 3.05 10.75 -0.25
C TYR A 58 1.60 10.97 0.22
N LYS A 59 1.39 11.31 1.51
CA LYS A 59 0.15 11.92 2.01
C LYS A 59 0.30 13.43 1.88
N LYS A 60 0.05 14.00 0.70
CA LYS A 60 -0.07 15.45 0.51
C LYS A 60 -1.46 15.77 0.03
#